data_AF-A0A699R8J8-F1
#
_entry.id   AF-A0A699R8J8-F1
#
_cell.length_a   1.000
_cell.length_b   1.000
_cell.length_c   1.000
_cell.angle_alpha   90.00
_cell.angle_beta   90.00
_cell.angle_gamma   90.00
#
_symmetry.space_group_name_H-M   'P 1'
#
loop_
_entity.id
_entity.type
_entity.pdbx_description
1 polymer ?
#
loop_
_entity_poly.entity_id
_entity_poly.type
_entity_poly.pdbx_seq_one_letter_code
_entity_poly.pdbx_strand_id
1 'polypeptide(L)'
;MVEKTMEVFMDDFSVFGNSFENCLSRFDRMLQRCEDTNLSLNWEKSHFMVKEGIVLGHKISKNEIEVDRAKVDVIAKLPHPTTFKGAVLGQRHEKHFKPIHYANKTMNDAKTNYTTTEKEMLAVVYAFEKF
;
A
#
# COMPACT_ATOMS: atom_id res chain seq x y z
N MET A 1 -14.99 7.00 12.91
CA MET A 1 -14.08 7.48 13.99
C MET A 1 -13.03 6.47 14.46
N VAL A 2 -12.90 5.27 13.85
CA VAL A 2 -11.84 4.28 14.17
C VAL A 2 -10.69 4.29 13.13
N GLU A 3 -10.94 4.82 11.94
CA GLU A 3 -10.01 4.86 10.79
C GLU A 3 -8.78 5.76 10.96
N LYS A 4 -8.70 6.59 12.01
CA LYS A 4 -7.53 7.49 12.21
C LYS A 4 -6.41 6.87 13.06
N THR A 5 -6.62 5.68 13.65
CA THR A 5 -5.71 5.17 14.69
C THR A 5 -5.41 3.68 14.61
N MET A 6 -6.22 2.92 13.88
CA MET A 6 -6.09 1.48 13.74
C MET A 6 -6.53 1.10 12.33
N GLU A 7 -5.67 0.40 11.61
CA GLU A 7 -5.98 -0.22 10.33
C GLU A 7 -6.18 -1.71 10.57
N VAL A 8 -7.28 -2.25 10.07
CA VAL A 8 -7.58 -3.69 10.12
C VAL A 8 -7.62 -4.19 8.70
N PHE A 9 -6.81 -5.18 8.41
CA PHE A 9 -6.82 -5.83 7.10
C PHE A 9 -6.89 -7.33 7.26
N MET A 10 -8.05 -7.91 6.92
CA MET A 10 -8.38 -9.31 7.15
C MET A 10 -8.05 -9.72 8.59
N ASP A 11 -6.96 -10.47 8.77
CA ASP A 11 -6.53 -11.03 10.05
C ASP A 11 -5.46 -10.18 10.75
N ASP A 12 -4.93 -9.15 10.09
CA ASP A 12 -3.84 -8.31 10.60
C ASP A 12 -4.38 -6.99 11.17
N PHE A 13 -3.92 -6.64 12.37
CA PHE A 13 -4.18 -5.37 13.04
C PHE A 13 -2.91 -4.51 13.02
N SER A 14 -3.05 -3.26 12.57
CA SER A 14 -1.98 -2.26 12.59
C SER A 14 -2.36 -1.09 13.48
N VAL A 15 -1.58 -0.85 14.53
CA VAL A 15 -1.74 0.30 15.43
C VAL A 15 -0.54 1.23 15.27
N PHE A 16 -0.81 2.50 15.01
CA PHE A 16 0.22 3.51 14.80
C PHE A 16 -0.05 4.77 15.63
N GLY A 17 1.04 5.41 16.04
CA GLY A 17 1.03 6.63 16.86
C GLY A 17 2.24 7.51 16.57
N ASN A 18 2.09 8.80 16.79
CA ASN A 18 3.15 9.81 16.63
C ASN A 18 4.10 9.88 17.85
N SER A 19 3.75 9.26 18.97
CA SER A 19 4.58 9.08 20.16
C SER A 19 4.39 7.69 20.76
N PHE A 20 5.34 7.24 21.58
CA PHE A 20 5.26 5.95 22.26
C PHE A 20 4.02 5.85 23.18
N GLU A 21 3.77 6.89 23.98
CA GLU A 21 2.62 6.95 24.88
C GLU A 21 1.27 6.92 24.13
N ASN A 22 1.17 7.64 23.00
CA ASN A 22 -0.02 7.61 22.17
C ASN A 22 -0.20 6.24 21.50
N CYS A 23 0.89 5.61 21.04
CA CYS A 23 0.84 4.25 20.51
C CYS A 23 0.39 3.24 21.57
N LEU A 24 0.94 3.33 22.78
CA LEU A 24 0.62 2.43 23.90
C LEU A 24 -0.83 2.56 24.34
N SER A 25 -1.34 3.79 24.51
CA SER A 25 -2.76 4.01 24.85
C SER A 25 -3.73 3.55 23.75
N ARG A 26 -3.33 3.60 22.47
CA ARG A 26 -4.11 3.05 21.36
C ARG A 26 -4.08 1.52 21.36
N PHE A 27 -2.93 0.95 21.62
CA PHE A 27 -2.73 -0.50 21.71
C PHE A 27 -3.54 -1.11 22.86
N ASP A 28 -3.55 -0.46 24.02
CA ASP A 28 -4.36 -0.85 25.18
C ASP A 28 -5.87 -0.87 24.84
N ARG A 29 -6.36 0.19 24.18
CA ARG A 29 -7.73 0.22 23.66
C ARG A 29 -8.03 -0.85 22.61
N MET A 30 -7.04 -1.29 21.84
CA MET A 30 -7.21 -2.39 20.90
C MET A 30 -7.34 -3.73 21.64
N LEU A 31 -6.47 -3.99 22.61
CA LEU A 31 -6.53 -5.20 23.44
C LEU A 31 -7.86 -5.32 24.18
N GLN A 32 -8.35 -4.23 24.78
CA GLN A 32 -9.64 -4.24 25.46
C GLN A 32 -10.78 -4.64 24.51
N ARG A 33 -10.75 -4.17 23.26
CA ARG A 33 -11.74 -4.58 22.25
C ARG A 33 -11.59 -6.03 21.84
N CYS A 34 -10.36 -6.54 21.75
CA CYS A 34 -10.13 -7.96 21.48
C CYS A 34 -10.74 -8.84 22.57
N GLU A 35 -10.58 -8.45 23.85
CA GLU A 35 -11.24 -9.13 24.98
C GLU A 35 -12.77 -9.05 24.87
N ASP A 36 -13.34 -7.86 24.64
CA ASP A 36 -14.79 -7.65 24.54
C ASP A 36 -15.42 -8.47 23.40
N THR A 37 -14.65 -8.78 22.36
CA THR A 37 -15.09 -9.52 21.16
C THR A 37 -14.63 -10.98 21.13
N ASN A 38 -13.97 -11.47 22.20
CA ASN A 38 -13.37 -12.79 22.27
C ASN A 38 -12.40 -13.12 21.12
N LEU A 39 -11.68 -12.12 20.62
CA LEU A 39 -10.62 -12.29 19.63
C LEU A 39 -9.29 -12.62 20.31
N SER A 40 -8.68 -13.73 19.92
CA SER A 40 -7.34 -14.13 20.40
C SER A 40 -6.28 -13.66 19.41
N LEU A 41 -5.28 -12.92 19.90
CA LEU A 41 -4.13 -12.50 19.10
C LEU A 41 -3.03 -13.57 19.15
N ASN A 42 -2.36 -13.81 18.03
CA ASN A 42 -1.20 -14.69 17.98
C ASN A 42 0.07 -13.91 18.38
N TRP A 43 0.54 -14.09 19.62
CA TRP A 43 1.70 -13.39 20.15
C TRP A 43 3.02 -13.74 19.42
N GLU A 44 3.16 -14.94 18.84
CA GLU A 44 4.37 -15.36 18.11
C GLU A 44 4.52 -14.62 16.78
N LYS A 45 3.41 -14.21 16.17
CA LYS A 45 3.39 -13.44 14.91
C LYS A 45 3.26 -11.93 15.12
N SER A 46 3.00 -11.50 16.35
CA SER A 46 2.76 -10.10 16.66
C SER A 46 4.06 -9.33 16.84
N HIS A 47 4.11 -8.12 16.27
CA HIS A 47 5.23 -7.21 16.40
C HIS A 47 4.79 -5.98 17.21
N PHE A 48 5.40 -5.77 18.38
CA PHE A 48 5.00 -4.70 19.29
C PHE A 48 6.01 -3.55 19.33
N MET A 49 5.50 -2.32 19.30
CA MET A 49 6.28 -1.09 19.52
C MET A 49 7.54 -0.97 18.67
N VAL A 50 7.44 -1.41 17.42
CA VAL A 50 8.52 -1.33 16.43
C VAL A 50 8.54 0.02 15.71
N LYS A 51 9.72 0.45 15.27
CA LYS A 51 9.87 1.68 14.45
C LYS A 51 9.56 1.46 12.97
N GLU A 52 9.60 0.22 12.54
CA GLU A 52 9.30 -0.24 11.18
C GLU A 52 8.57 -1.59 11.24
N GLY A 53 7.65 -1.83 10.32
CA GLY A 53 6.84 -3.04 10.28
C GLY A 53 6.37 -3.37 8.86
N ILE A 54 5.93 -4.61 8.64
CA ILE A 54 5.36 -5.02 7.36
C ILE A 54 3.84 -4.95 7.49
N VAL A 55 3.20 -4.16 6.63
CA VAL A 55 1.74 -4.05 6.54
C VAL A 55 1.38 -4.26 5.07
N LEU A 56 0.46 -5.19 4.78
CA LEU A 56 0.08 -5.53 3.40
C LEU A 56 1.23 -5.99 2.49
N GLY A 57 2.31 -6.52 3.06
CA GLY A 57 3.52 -6.88 2.31
C GLY A 57 4.34 -5.67 1.83
N HIS A 58 4.14 -4.50 2.44
CA HIS A 58 4.96 -3.31 2.29
C HIS A 58 5.70 -3.03 3.59
N LYS A 59 6.98 -2.66 3.51
CA LYS A 59 7.74 -2.23 4.68
C LYS A 59 7.40 -0.77 4.96
N ILE A 60 6.74 -0.51 6.08
CA ILE A 60 6.39 0.83 6.54
C ILE A 60 7.37 1.26 7.62
N SER A 61 7.95 2.44 7.44
CA SER A 61 8.76 3.14 8.44
C SER A 61 8.18 4.54 8.67
N LYS A 62 8.70 5.26 9.68
CA LYS A 62 8.28 6.64 10.00
C LYS A 62 8.29 7.59 8.78
N ASN A 63 9.22 7.38 7.85
CA ASN A 63 9.46 8.32 6.75
C ASN A 63 9.13 7.72 5.38
N GLU A 64 8.98 6.40 5.26
CA GLU A 64 8.96 5.72 3.96
C GLU A 64 8.07 4.48 3.96
N ILE A 65 7.30 4.32 2.89
CA ILE A 65 6.64 3.07 2.51
C ILE A 65 7.48 2.47 1.38
N GLU A 66 8.13 1.34 1.65
CA GLU A 66 8.94 0.62 0.67
C GLU A 66 8.20 -0.63 0.19
N VAL A 67 8.12 -0.78 -1.13
CA VAL A 67 7.68 -2.02 -1.76
C VAL A 67 8.81 -3.03 -1.68
N ASP A 68 8.46 -4.29 -1.42
CA ASP A 68 9.40 -5.42 -1.48
C ASP A 68 10.23 -5.39 -2.79
N ARG A 69 11.55 -5.36 -2.65
CA ARG A 69 12.49 -5.39 -3.79
C ARG A 69 12.23 -6.57 -4.72
N ALA A 70 11.82 -7.73 -4.19
CA ALA A 70 11.52 -8.90 -5.02
C ALA A 70 10.37 -8.60 -6.01
N LYS A 71 9.35 -7.84 -5.58
CA LYS A 71 8.25 -7.41 -6.47
C LYS A 71 8.74 -6.41 -7.52
N VAL A 72 9.65 -5.50 -7.14
CA VAL A 72 10.25 -4.52 -8.07
C VAL A 72 11.08 -5.24 -9.14
N ASP A 73 11.90 -6.20 -8.76
CA ASP A 73 12.75 -6.97 -9.68
C ASP A 73 11.96 -7.81 -10.67
N VAL A 74 10.82 -8.38 -10.25
CA VAL A 74 9.91 -9.09 -11.14
C VAL A 74 9.33 -8.15 -12.19
N ILE A 75 8.88 -6.96 -11.79
CA ILE A 75 8.30 -5.98 -12.71
C ILE A 75 9.36 -5.43 -13.67
N ALA A 76 10.58 -5.19 -13.20
CA ALA A 76 11.68 -4.70 -14.03
C ALA A 76 12.08 -5.68 -15.14
N LYS A 77 11.84 -6.99 -14.95
CA LYS A 77 12.15 -8.05 -15.92
C LYS A 77 10.98 -8.36 -16.87
N LEU A 78 9.81 -7.76 -16.69
CA LEU A 78 8.68 -7.98 -17.59
C LEU A 78 8.94 -7.39 -18.98
N PRO A 79 8.56 -8.09 -20.07
CA PRO A 79 8.68 -7.54 -21.42
C PRO A 79 7.88 -6.25 -21.54
N HIS A 80 8.39 -5.29 -22.33
CA HIS A 80 7.70 -4.03 -22.56
C HIS A 80 6.33 -4.28 -23.17
N PRO A 81 5.24 -3.91 -22.48
CA PRO A 81 3.92 -4.15 -23.00
C PRO A 81 3.63 -3.20 -24.16
N THR A 82 3.36 -3.76 -25.34
CA THR A 82 2.94 -3.02 -26.54
C THR A 82 1.43 -2.74 -26.58
N THR A 83 0.65 -3.42 -25.73
CA THR A 83 -0.84 -3.38 -25.74
C THR A 83 -1.46 -2.84 -24.44
N PHE A 84 -0.64 -2.47 -23.45
CA PHE A 84 -1.11 -2.05 -22.13
C PHE A 84 -0.60 -0.66 -21.83
N LYS A 85 -1.45 0.18 -21.20
CA LYS A 85 -0.97 1.40 -20.56
C LYS A 85 -0.87 1.18 -19.05
N GLY A 86 0.29 1.52 -18.51
CA GLY A 86 0.63 1.42 -17.11
C GLY A 86 0.71 2.79 -16.45
N ALA A 87 0.48 2.80 -15.14
CA ALA A 87 0.69 3.92 -14.25
C ALA A 87 1.47 3.43 -13.02
N VAL A 88 2.34 4.28 -12.49
CA VAL A 88 3.12 3.98 -11.28
C VAL A 88 2.86 5.10 -10.28
N LEU A 89 2.30 4.75 -9.13
CA LEU A 89 2.26 5.61 -7.96
C LEU A 89 3.60 5.49 -7.24
N GLY A 90 4.23 6.61 -6.92
CA GLY A 90 5.46 6.63 -6.14
C GLY A 90 5.61 7.93 -5.36
N GLN A 91 6.39 7.86 -4.29
CA GLN A 91 6.79 9.02 -3.50
C GLN A 91 8.15 9.53 -3.96
N ARG A 92 8.36 10.85 -3.89
CA ARG A 92 9.66 11.45 -4.18
C ARG A 92 10.35 11.80 -2.87
N HIS A 93 11.45 11.11 -2.57
CA HIS A 93 12.27 11.36 -1.38
C HIS A 93 13.70 11.66 -1.82
N GLU A 94 14.27 12.77 -1.33
CA GLU A 94 15.64 13.22 -1.67
C GLU A 94 15.96 13.15 -3.17
N LYS A 95 15.02 13.62 -4.01
CA LYS A 95 15.05 13.60 -5.49
C LYS A 95 14.92 12.23 -6.15
N HIS A 96 14.93 11.13 -5.40
CA HIS A 96 14.72 9.78 -5.90
C HIS A 96 13.21 9.45 -5.92
N PHE A 97 12.75 8.87 -7.03
CA PHE A 97 11.39 8.35 -7.15
C PHE A 97 11.35 6.93 -6.59
N LYS A 98 10.57 6.71 -5.52
CA LYS A 98 10.35 5.42 -4.89
C LYS A 98 8.94 4.91 -5.27
N PRO A 99 8.82 3.87 -6.12
CA PRO A 99 7.53 3.28 -6.48
C PRO A 99 6.83 2.68 -5.26
N ILE A 100 5.51 2.88 -5.16
CA ILE A 100 4.62 2.37 -4.10
C ILE A 100 3.62 1.38 -4.69
N HIS A 101 3.05 1.69 -5.87
CA HIS A 101 2.05 0.83 -6.50
C HIS A 101 2.13 0.91 -8.02
N TYR A 102 1.95 -0.23 -8.68
CA TYR A 102 1.90 -0.34 -10.14
C TYR A 102 0.47 -0.70 -10.56
N ALA A 103 -0.08 0.00 -11.55
CA ALA A 103 -1.39 -0.30 -12.12
C ALA A 103 -1.25 -0.39 -13.64
N ASN A 104 -1.93 -1.35 -14.29
CA ASN A 104 -2.00 -1.42 -15.73
C ASN A 104 -3.43 -1.69 -16.20
N LYS A 105 -3.78 -1.28 -17.42
CA LYS A 105 -5.08 -1.55 -18.03
C LYS A 105 -4.88 -2.06 -19.45
N THR A 106 -5.53 -3.19 -19.74
CA THR A 106 -5.66 -3.71 -21.10
C THR A 106 -6.62 -2.83 -21.89
N MET A 107 -6.22 -2.45 -23.10
CA MET A 107 -7.13 -1.80 -24.04
C MET A 107 -8.03 -2.86 -24.69
N ASN A 108 -9.33 -2.58 -24.80
CA ASN A 108 -10.25 -3.39 -25.60
C ASN A 108 -10.20 -2.93 -27.07
N ASP A 109 -10.82 -3.70 -27.97
CA ASP A 109 -10.76 -3.45 -29.42
C ASP A 109 -11.25 -2.06 -29.84
N ALA A 110 -12.17 -1.46 -29.09
CA ALA A 110 -12.60 -0.09 -29.34
C ALA A 110 -11.50 0.94 -28.97
N LYS A 111 -10.82 0.72 -27.84
CA LYS A 111 -9.77 1.62 -27.31
C LYS A 111 -8.44 1.51 -28.04
N THR A 112 -8.17 0.41 -28.74
CA THR A 112 -6.96 0.27 -29.57
C THR A 112 -6.97 1.23 -30.77
N ASN A 113 -8.16 1.64 -31.24
CA ASN A 113 -8.33 2.59 -32.34
C ASN A 113 -8.22 4.06 -31.92
N TYR A 114 -8.13 4.36 -30.62
CA TYR A 114 -7.99 5.73 -30.13
C TYR A 114 -6.68 6.37 -30.59
N THR A 115 -6.71 7.69 -30.74
CA THR A 115 -5.50 8.48 -30.99
C THR A 115 -4.54 8.38 -29.82
N THR A 116 -3.26 8.72 -30.04
CA THR A 116 -2.23 8.69 -29.00
C THR A 116 -2.63 9.54 -27.78
N THR A 117 -3.16 10.75 -28.02
CA THR A 117 -3.60 11.67 -26.95
C THR A 117 -4.77 11.11 -26.14
N GLU A 118 -5.78 10.53 -26.78
CA GLU A 118 -6.90 9.90 -26.08
C GLU A 118 -6.44 8.69 -25.25
N LYS A 119 -5.50 7.90 -25.77
CA LYS A 119 -4.90 6.80 -25.02
C LYS A 119 -4.13 7.30 -23.81
N GLU A 120 -3.39 8.42 -23.92
CA GLU A 120 -2.69 9.05 -22.78
C GLU A 120 -3.68 9.56 -21.74
N MET A 121 -4.71 10.29 -22.15
CA MET A 121 -5.76 10.78 -21.26
C MET A 121 -6.46 9.62 -20.53
N LEU A 122 -6.77 8.53 -21.24
CA LEU A 122 -7.36 7.34 -20.63
C LEU A 122 -6.45 6.72 -19.57
N ALA A 123 -5.13 6.71 -19.79
CA ALA A 123 -4.18 6.20 -18.80
C ALA A 123 -4.10 7.10 -17.56
N VAL A 124 -4.19 8.42 -17.74
CA VAL A 124 -4.25 9.40 -16.63
C VAL A 124 -5.53 9.21 -15.83
N VAL A 125 -6.70 9.17 -16.48
CA VAL A 125 -7.99 8.92 -15.80
C VAL A 125 -7.96 7.58 -15.06
N TYR A 126 -7.43 6.53 -15.71
CA TYR A 126 -7.28 5.24 -15.06
C TYR A 126 -6.39 5.26 -13.82
N ALA A 127 -5.28 6.01 -13.86
CA ALA A 127 -4.40 6.16 -12.72
C ALA A 127 -5.15 6.81 -11.53
N PHE A 128 -5.93 7.87 -11.78
CA PHE A 128 -6.76 8.52 -10.76
C PHE A 128 -7.90 7.65 -10.22
N GLU A 129 -8.45 6.74 -11.02
CA GLU A 129 -9.45 5.78 -10.54
C GLU A 129 -8.83 4.66 -9.68
N LYS A 130 -7.52 4.39 -9.83
CA LYS A 130 -6.85 3.26 -9.20
C LYS A 130 -6.05 3.59 -7.95
N PHE A 131 -5.61 4.84 -7.80
CA PHE A 131 -4.85 5.34 -6.66
C PHE A 131 -5.68 6.35 -5.88
#